data_AF-A0A953XF23-F1
#
_entry.id   AF-A0A953XF23-F1
#
_cell.length_a   1.000
_cell.length_b   1.000
_cell.length_c   1.000
_cell.angle_alpha   90.00
_cell.angle_beta   90.00
_cell.angle_gamma   90.00
#
_symmetry.space_group_name_H-M   'P 1'
#
loop_
_entity.id
_entity.type
_entity.pdbx_description
1 polymer ?
#
loop_
_entity_poly.entity_id
_entity_poly.type
_entity_poly.pdbx_seq_one_letter_code
_entity_poly.pdbx_strand_id
1 'polypeptide(L)'
;DADEAEARPGARPAPPARPAWDRYAPDHKLESVAAELPASSSMTDCLVRLWQIAAPDWTWRGTENGGDGWDVTTRFHSQPDRTRRLLLNAAGHSKGVARQNLIFQVAITLPPQQAHDWLWNVTREGDSEDYADAMCALAFSGDESAVGWFQTLPVQENCRRLVNRASEHDALAKKGDRAFLRSYRCIETLDCRPYFYEHCYAFQRAPIVMFPWADPAARLRADDTELARRLLPAWMRHFEGHPGSDDMAFRMCRIAEQNEDYLEAARWASRCATLPDQDMLCPGTRELLELAELRLDDRQLQMLNDWPDADRNRNLVNYIRIRRVAAREGYEAALDQLAILTAAEPDLPVAQAYTERWAHAPTKGIDSGEQVLPDNDPLKQVHGKYTSTDAFNAAIFYRYGRCDNDDERMNPPLEAVYLNNSELGEQFRAWETLAELERRRDTSPDPADFSYKIAAVLYHNPTALFPTYGWYTRSWSGVPWSAVNDDDWCGGAFAMLRAAEMFEELADRYPGYAGSDKALFSAGMARIKLVRARAYVNDDRDTERAIVLFERCARDHPQSNLADDAANAARYWRRCGYGQVVENK
;
A
#
# COMPACT_ATOMS: atom_id res chain seq x y z
N ASP A 1 -7.47 -1.73 -100.48
CA ASP A 1 -6.58 -0.69 -99.94
C ASP A 1 -5.98 -1.18 -98.65
N ALA A 2 -4.66 -1.34 -98.74
CA ALA A 2 -3.75 -1.81 -97.72
C ALA A 2 -3.52 -0.71 -96.66
N ASP A 3 -3.17 -1.09 -95.43
CA ASP A 3 -1.79 -0.92 -94.95
C ASP A 3 -1.60 -1.42 -93.51
N GLU A 4 -0.61 -2.31 -93.42
CA GLU A 4 0.45 -2.50 -92.43
C GLU A 4 0.37 -1.80 -91.05
N ALA A 5 0.57 -2.60 -90.00
CA ALA A 5 1.43 -2.21 -88.88
C ALA A 5 2.18 -3.42 -88.31
N GLU A 6 3.49 -3.41 -88.55
CA GLU A 6 4.51 -4.40 -88.21
C GLU A 6 4.64 -4.70 -86.71
N ALA A 7 4.94 -5.97 -86.42
CA ALA A 7 5.47 -6.42 -85.15
C ALA A 7 6.94 -5.98 -84.97
N ARG A 8 7.25 -5.25 -83.89
CA ARG A 8 8.63 -5.03 -83.43
C ARG A 8 9.04 -6.09 -82.41
N PRO A 9 10.13 -6.85 -82.62
CA PRO A 9 10.75 -7.68 -81.60
C PRO A 9 11.79 -6.86 -80.82
N GLY A 10 11.72 -6.89 -79.49
CA GLY A 10 12.83 -6.43 -78.64
C GLY A 10 12.45 -5.35 -77.62
N ALA A 11 11.73 -5.74 -76.57
CA ALA A 11 11.80 -5.05 -75.29
C ALA A 11 11.86 -6.10 -74.19
N ARG A 12 13.03 -6.24 -73.55
CA ARG A 12 13.10 -6.95 -72.27
C ARG A 12 12.20 -6.20 -71.28
N PRO A 13 11.33 -6.88 -70.51
CA PRO A 13 10.56 -6.22 -69.48
C PRO A 13 11.52 -5.52 -68.52
N ALA A 14 11.27 -4.23 -68.25
CA ALA A 14 11.97 -3.51 -67.20
C ALA A 14 11.81 -4.31 -65.89
N PRO A 15 12.88 -4.45 -65.08
CA PRO A 15 12.73 -5.09 -63.78
C PRO A 15 11.62 -4.36 -63.01
N PRO A 16 10.76 -5.08 -62.26
CA PRO A 16 9.69 -4.46 -61.52
C PRO A 16 10.28 -3.34 -60.65
N ALA A 17 9.64 -2.17 -60.71
CA ALA A 17 10.03 -1.05 -59.88
C ALA A 17 10.12 -1.54 -58.43
N ARG A 18 11.31 -1.41 -57.85
CA ARG A 18 11.52 -1.72 -56.42
C ARG A 18 10.41 -1.02 -55.64
N PRO A 19 9.68 -1.72 -54.76
CA PRO A 19 8.60 -1.12 -54.00
C PRO A 19 9.14 0.08 -53.20
N ALA A 20 8.31 1.09 -52.97
CA ALA A 20 8.72 2.39 -52.43
C ALA A 20 9.49 2.33 -51.10
N TRP A 21 9.41 1.21 -50.37
CA TRP A 21 10.17 0.97 -49.13
C TRP A 21 11.64 0.60 -49.34
N ASP A 22 12.09 0.30 -50.57
CA ASP A 22 13.50 0.01 -50.87
C ASP A 22 14.32 1.30 -51.11
N ARG A 23 13.71 2.47 -50.84
CA ARG A 23 14.34 3.81 -50.95
C ARG A 23 14.78 4.40 -49.61
N TYR A 24 14.60 3.67 -48.50
CA TYR A 24 15.01 4.16 -47.19
C TYR A 24 16.53 4.18 -47.04
N ALA A 25 17.02 5.14 -46.24
CA ALA A 25 18.41 5.56 -46.17
C ALA A 25 19.39 4.36 -46.22
N PRO A 26 20.39 4.41 -47.11
CA PRO A 26 21.34 3.31 -47.26
C PRO A 26 22.09 3.02 -45.94
N ASP A 27 22.45 1.75 -45.73
CA ASP A 27 23.00 1.22 -44.47
C ASP A 27 24.15 2.06 -43.86
N HIS A 28 24.92 2.77 -44.69
CA HIS A 28 25.99 3.67 -44.24
C HIS A 28 25.53 4.88 -43.41
N LYS A 29 24.29 5.36 -43.58
CA LYS A 29 23.73 6.41 -42.71
C LYS A 29 23.29 5.86 -41.35
N LEU A 30 23.01 4.57 -41.27
CA LEU A 30 22.66 3.90 -40.00
C LEU A 30 23.90 3.73 -39.13
N GLU A 31 25.03 3.38 -39.74
CA GLU A 31 26.33 3.25 -39.07
C GLU A 31 26.86 4.59 -38.54
N SER A 32 26.69 5.70 -39.27
CA SER A 32 27.20 7.01 -38.82
C SER A 32 26.46 7.56 -37.61
N VAL A 33 25.13 7.43 -37.54
CA VAL A 33 24.33 8.03 -36.46
C VAL A 33 24.37 7.20 -35.17
N ALA A 34 24.51 5.86 -35.29
CA ALA A 34 24.82 4.98 -34.17
C ALA A 34 26.14 5.34 -33.47
N ALA A 35 27.15 5.75 -34.26
CA ALA A 35 28.43 6.23 -33.76
C ALA A 35 28.37 7.67 -33.18
N GLU A 36 27.28 8.41 -33.42
CA GLU A 36 27.07 9.79 -32.97
C GLU A 36 26.25 9.92 -31.68
N LEU A 37 25.88 8.82 -31.03
CA LEU A 37 25.24 8.89 -29.70
C LEU A 37 26.27 9.38 -28.66
N PRO A 38 26.03 10.55 -28.02
CA PRO A 38 26.88 10.99 -26.92
C PRO A 38 26.99 9.92 -25.83
N ALA A 39 28.19 9.72 -25.27
CA ALA A 39 28.40 8.75 -24.20
C ALA A 39 27.52 9.00 -22.95
N SER A 40 27.05 10.24 -22.81
CA SER A 40 26.18 10.75 -21.76
C SER A 40 24.68 10.70 -22.09
N SER A 41 24.28 10.11 -23.22
CA SER A 41 22.88 10.08 -23.64
C SER A 41 22.02 9.31 -22.64
N SER A 42 20.89 9.92 -22.28
CA SER A 42 19.88 9.25 -21.50
C SER A 42 19.18 8.16 -22.32
N MET A 43 18.40 7.33 -21.63
CA MET A 43 17.60 6.29 -22.31
C MET A 43 16.62 6.92 -23.28
N THR A 44 15.95 8.01 -22.88
CA THR A 44 15.05 8.78 -23.75
C THR A 44 15.79 9.27 -25.00
N ASP A 45 16.98 9.85 -24.86
CA ASP A 45 17.77 10.33 -26.00
C ASP A 45 18.18 9.20 -26.94
N CYS A 46 18.67 8.08 -26.40
CA CYS A 46 19.05 6.90 -27.18
C CYS A 46 17.88 6.39 -28.01
N LEU A 47 16.70 6.29 -27.40
CA LEU A 47 15.51 5.72 -28.02
C LEU A 47 14.86 6.68 -29.02
N VAL A 48 14.76 7.97 -28.69
CA VAL A 48 14.25 8.98 -29.64
C VAL A 48 15.14 9.04 -30.88
N ARG A 49 16.46 8.92 -30.74
CA ARG A 49 17.37 8.88 -31.89
C ARG A 49 17.23 7.58 -32.67
N LEU A 50 17.20 6.42 -32.02
CA LEU A 50 16.93 5.14 -32.70
C LEU A 50 15.60 5.18 -33.47
N TRP A 51 14.59 5.84 -32.92
CA TRP A 51 13.27 6.07 -33.53
C TRP A 51 13.36 6.97 -34.77
N GLN A 52 14.00 8.14 -34.66
CA GLN A 52 14.22 9.05 -35.78
C GLN A 52 14.95 8.37 -36.95
N ILE A 53 15.86 7.44 -36.64
CA ILE A 53 16.62 6.67 -37.63
C ILE A 53 15.77 5.57 -38.27
N ALA A 54 14.98 4.86 -37.47
CA ALA A 54 14.16 3.75 -37.94
C ALA A 54 12.94 4.24 -38.76
N ALA A 55 12.46 5.47 -38.51
CA ALA A 55 11.42 6.17 -39.29
C ALA A 55 11.80 7.63 -39.62
N PRO A 56 12.71 7.88 -40.57
CA PRO A 56 13.22 9.22 -40.88
C PRO A 56 12.19 10.16 -41.52
N ASP A 57 11.13 9.61 -42.13
CA ASP A 57 10.05 10.41 -42.74
C ASP A 57 9.01 10.89 -41.70
N TRP A 58 9.19 10.56 -40.42
CA TRP A 58 8.26 10.92 -39.35
C TRP A 58 8.82 12.08 -38.54
N THR A 59 8.11 13.22 -38.57
CA THR A 59 8.44 14.37 -37.72
C THR A 59 7.66 14.23 -36.42
N TRP A 60 8.38 14.14 -35.29
CA TRP A 60 7.78 14.30 -33.96
C TRP A 60 7.29 15.75 -33.84
N ARG A 61 6.00 15.99 -34.10
CA ARG A 61 5.34 17.25 -33.75
C ARG A 61 4.79 17.08 -32.35
N GLY A 62 5.45 17.69 -31.36
CA GLY A 62 4.92 17.75 -29.99
C GLY A 62 3.48 18.26 -30.03
N THR A 63 2.54 17.44 -29.55
CA THR A 63 1.13 17.84 -29.46
C THR A 63 0.97 18.71 -28.23
N GLU A 64 1.05 20.03 -28.42
CA GLU A 64 0.59 21.01 -27.43
C GLU A 64 -0.95 21.03 -27.29
N ASN A 65 -1.71 20.35 -28.15
CA ASN A 65 -3.18 20.35 -28.07
C ASN A 65 -3.74 18.94 -28.26
N GLY A 66 -4.45 18.44 -27.25
CA GLY A 66 -5.04 17.12 -27.16
C GLY A 66 -6.22 16.91 -28.12
N GLY A 67 -5.92 16.59 -29.38
CA GLY A 67 -6.91 16.21 -30.39
C GLY A 67 -6.45 15.01 -31.22
N ASP A 68 -7.29 13.98 -31.21
CA ASP A 68 -7.44 12.83 -32.10
C ASP A 68 -6.28 11.82 -32.25
N GLY A 69 -6.63 10.57 -31.95
CA GLY A 69 -5.75 9.41 -31.93
C GLY A 69 -5.16 9.09 -33.30
N TRP A 70 -3.84 8.93 -33.32
CA TRP A 70 -3.09 8.52 -34.49
C TRP A 70 -2.97 6.98 -34.52
N ASP A 71 -3.41 6.36 -35.62
CA ASP A 71 -3.16 4.95 -35.95
C ASP A 71 -1.71 4.81 -36.43
N VAL A 72 -0.82 4.56 -35.47
CA VAL A 72 0.61 4.41 -35.69
C VAL A 72 1.08 2.98 -35.39
N THR A 73 0.19 2.16 -34.83
CA THR A 73 0.42 0.77 -34.42
C THR A 73 0.78 -0.20 -35.56
N THR A 74 0.54 0.15 -36.82
CA THR A 74 0.57 -0.82 -37.93
C THR A 74 1.89 -0.92 -38.71
N ARG A 75 2.83 0.03 -38.64
CA ARG A 75 4.03 0.01 -39.52
C ARG A 75 5.31 -0.56 -38.91
N PHE A 76 5.55 -0.44 -37.61
CA PHE A 76 6.81 -0.96 -37.02
C PHE A 76 6.84 -2.47 -36.76
N HIS A 77 5.67 -3.08 -36.54
CA HIS A 77 5.53 -4.54 -36.48
C HIS A 77 5.92 -5.23 -37.79
N SER A 78 6.06 -4.50 -38.90
CA SER A 78 6.40 -5.06 -40.20
C SER A 78 7.91 -5.22 -40.46
N GLN A 79 8.80 -4.72 -39.59
CA GLN A 79 10.27 -4.78 -39.82
C GLN A 79 11.13 -5.15 -38.59
N PRO A 80 10.86 -6.27 -37.89
CA PRO A 80 11.61 -6.67 -36.68
C PRO A 80 13.12 -6.82 -36.91
N ASP A 81 13.54 -7.34 -38.07
CA ASP A 81 14.96 -7.52 -38.41
C ASP A 81 15.71 -6.20 -38.59
N ARG A 82 15.01 -5.13 -38.98
CA ARG A 82 15.62 -3.80 -39.12
C ARG A 82 15.86 -3.18 -37.75
N THR A 83 14.85 -3.19 -36.88
CA THR A 83 14.96 -2.69 -35.50
C THR A 83 16.05 -3.44 -34.75
N ARG A 84 16.10 -4.77 -34.89
CA ARG A 84 17.17 -5.61 -34.33
C ARG A 84 18.56 -5.17 -34.78
N ARG A 85 18.80 -5.02 -36.09
CA ARG A 85 20.10 -4.59 -36.61
C ARG A 85 20.50 -3.20 -36.14
N LEU A 86 19.56 -2.27 -36.09
CA LEU A 86 19.79 -0.92 -35.58
C LEU A 86 20.21 -0.93 -34.11
N LEU A 87 19.50 -1.70 -33.28
CA LEU A 87 19.81 -1.80 -31.86
C LEU A 87 21.20 -2.41 -31.63
N LEU A 88 21.50 -3.53 -32.29
CA LEU A 88 22.80 -4.20 -32.17
C LEU A 88 23.96 -3.32 -32.67
N ASN A 89 23.76 -2.63 -33.79
CA ASN A 89 24.76 -1.70 -34.34
C ASN A 89 24.97 -0.50 -33.40
N ALA A 90 23.90 0.10 -32.89
CA ALA A 90 23.99 1.21 -31.94
C ALA A 90 24.70 0.79 -30.66
N ALA A 91 24.37 -0.39 -30.12
CA ALA A 91 24.99 -0.92 -28.92
C ALA A 91 26.49 -1.14 -29.13
N GLY A 92 26.88 -1.66 -30.30
CA GLY A 92 28.28 -1.92 -30.67
C GLY A 92 29.17 -0.67 -30.75
N HIS A 93 28.61 0.49 -31.14
CA HIS A 93 29.36 1.73 -31.36
C HIS A 93 29.24 2.77 -30.23
N SER A 94 28.23 2.64 -29.37
CA SER A 94 28.01 3.54 -28.24
C SER A 94 29.07 3.37 -27.16
N LYS A 95 29.18 4.36 -26.25
CA LYS A 95 30.06 4.29 -25.05
C LYS A 95 29.31 4.80 -23.82
N GLY A 96 29.85 4.53 -22.63
CA GLY A 96 29.32 5.08 -21.37
C GLY A 96 27.88 4.67 -21.09
N VAL A 97 27.07 5.61 -20.62
CA VAL A 97 25.67 5.36 -20.22
C VAL A 97 24.79 5.05 -21.44
N ALA A 98 25.07 5.63 -22.60
CA ALA A 98 24.36 5.28 -23.82
C ALA A 98 24.52 3.78 -24.14
N ARG A 99 25.74 3.25 -23.98
CA ARG A 99 26.02 1.82 -24.17
C ARG A 99 25.33 0.96 -23.12
N GLN A 100 25.39 1.34 -21.84
CA GLN A 100 24.65 0.66 -20.77
C GLN A 100 23.16 0.54 -21.11
N ASN A 101 22.51 1.65 -21.45
CA ASN A 101 21.09 1.67 -21.80
C ASN A 101 20.79 0.69 -22.96
N LEU A 102 21.64 0.66 -23.99
CA LEU A 102 21.46 -0.24 -25.13
C LEU A 102 21.69 -1.72 -24.77
N ILE A 103 22.61 -2.04 -23.87
CA ILE A 103 22.82 -3.41 -23.36
C ILE A 103 21.53 -3.94 -22.73
N PHE A 104 20.92 -3.17 -21.82
CA PHE A 104 19.68 -3.58 -21.18
C PHE A 104 18.48 -3.59 -22.15
N GLN A 105 18.43 -2.66 -23.11
CA GLN A 105 17.41 -2.70 -24.17
C GLN A 105 17.54 -3.95 -25.05
N VAL A 106 18.76 -4.44 -25.34
CA VAL A 106 18.95 -5.71 -26.05
C VAL A 106 18.33 -6.87 -25.26
N ALA A 107 18.55 -6.91 -23.94
CA ALA A 107 17.97 -7.94 -23.07
C ALA A 107 16.43 -7.93 -23.08
N ILE A 108 15.83 -6.74 -23.05
CA ILE A 108 14.36 -6.57 -23.01
C ILE A 108 13.70 -6.84 -24.37
N THR A 109 14.36 -6.48 -25.48
CA THR A 109 13.70 -6.38 -26.79
C THR A 109 13.97 -7.53 -27.76
N LEU A 110 15.12 -8.21 -27.65
CA LEU A 110 15.47 -9.28 -28.59
C LEU A 110 14.91 -10.64 -28.15
N PRO A 111 14.73 -11.60 -29.08
CA PRO A 111 14.44 -12.99 -28.73
C PRO A 111 15.48 -13.53 -27.72
N PRO A 112 15.07 -14.30 -26.69
CA PRO A 112 15.94 -14.64 -25.55
C PRO A 112 17.30 -15.21 -25.93
N GLN A 113 17.35 -16.20 -26.84
CA GLN A 113 18.62 -16.80 -27.28
C GLN A 113 19.55 -15.78 -27.96
N GLN A 114 18.99 -14.85 -28.74
CA GLN A 114 19.78 -13.87 -29.47
C GLN A 114 20.30 -12.77 -28.54
N ALA A 115 19.48 -12.33 -27.59
CA ALA A 115 19.91 -11.43 -26.52
C ALA A 115 21.05 -12.09 -25.73
N HIS A 116 20.85 -13.34 -25.32
CA HIS A 116 21.81 -14.15 -24.57
C HIS A 116 23.17 -14.26 -25.28
N ASP A 117 23.20 -14.72 -26.53
CA ASP A 117 24.43 -14.88 -27.32
C ASP A 117 25.18 -13.55 -27.45
N TRP A 118 24.44 -12.46 -27.70
CA TRP A 118 25.03 -11.13 -27.86
C TRP A 118 25.59 -10.60 -26.54
N LEU A 119 24.83 -10.69 -25.45
CA LEU A 119 25.27 -10.24 -24.12
C LEU A 119 26.51 -11.01 -23.67
N TRP A 120 26.59 -12.32 -23.89
CA TRP A 120 27.80 -13.09 -23.61
C TRP A 120 29.00 -12.66 -24.46
N ASN A 121 28.80 -12.23 -25.71
CA ASN A 121 29.89 -11.62 -26.47
C ASN A 121 30.33 -10.29 -25.83
N VAL A 122 29.40 -9.46 -25.37
CA VAL A 122 29.73 -8.22 -24.64
C VAL A 122 30.52 -8.50 -23.37
N THR A 123 30.18 -9.53 -22.59
CA THR A 123 30.98 -9.91 -21.41
C THR A 123 32.42 -10.34 -21.75
N ARG A 124 32.66 -10.86 -22.96
CA ARG A 124 33.99 -11.35 -23.38
C ARG A 124 34.85 -10.25 -24.00
N GLU A 125 34.22 -9.32 -24.72
CA GLU A 125 34.91 -8.34 -25.57
C GLU A 125 34.81 -6.90 -25.05
N GLY A 126 33.86 -6.63 -24.15
CA GLY A 126 33.62 -5.32 -23.56
C GLY A 126 34.63 -4.93 -22.48
N ASP A 127 34.56 -3.66 -22.05
CA ASP A 127 35.31 -3.20 -20.88
C ASP A 127 34.70 -3.72 -19.56
N SER A 128 35.29 -3.38 -18.42
CA SER A 128 34.82 -3.84 -17.11
C SER A 128 33.39 -3.38 -16.78
N GLU A 129 32.97 -2.22 -17.27
CA GLU A 129 31.62 -1.70 -17.03
C GLU A 129 30.59 -2.37 -17.96
N ASP A 130 30.97 -2.64 -19.21
CA ASP A 130 30.18 -3.44 -20.14
C ASP A 130 29.99 -4.87 -19.64
N TYR A 131 31.05 -5.47 -19.08
CA TYR A 131 30.97 -6.77 -18.42
C TYR A 131 29.91 -6.73 -17.31
N ALA A 132 29.98 -5.75 -16.41
CA ALA A 132 29.04 -5.62 -15.31
C ALA A 132 27.60 -5.39 -15.79
N ASP A 133 27.40 -4.51 -16.78
CA ASP A 133 26.09 -4.23 -17.37
C ASP A 133 25.49 -5.47 -18.06
N ALA A 134 26.28 -6.17 -18.88
CA ALA A 134 25.84 -7.36 -19.59
C ALA A 134 25.56 -8.53 -18.65
N MET A 135 26.40 -8.73 -17.62
CA MET A 135 26.16 -9.75 -16.60
C MET A 135 24.90 -9.46 -15.78
N CYS A 136 24.63 -8.21 -15.42
CA CYS A 136 23.36 -7.83 -14.80
C CYS A 136 22.17 -8.08 -15.73
N ALA A 137 22.26 -7.65 -16.99
CA ALA A 137 21.20 -7.88 -17.98
C ALA A 137 20.89 -9.37 -18.19
N LEU A 138 21.94 -10.21 -18.27
CA LEU A 138 21.83 -11.68 -18.34
C LEU A 138 21.18 -12.26 -17.08
N ALA A 139 21.61 -11.83 -15.89
CA ALA A 139 21.05 -12.33 -14.63
C ALA A 139 19.55 -12.05 -14.54
N PHE A 140 19.14 -10.80 -14.80
CA PHE A 140 17.74 -10.38 -14.75
C PHE A 140 16.91 -10.85 -15.95
N SER A 141 17.54 -11.50 -16.94
CA SER A 141 16.89 -12.25 -18.03
C SER A 141 16.82 -13.76 -17.74
N GLY A 142 17.32 -14.22 -16.59
CA GLY A 142 17.26 -15.62 -16.14
C GLY A 142 18.43 -16.52 -16.51
N ASP A 143 19.58 -15.98 -16.94
CA ASP A 143 20.79 -16.80 -17.13
C ASP A 143 21.36 -17.26 -15.78
N GLU A 144 21.38 -18.58 -15.54
CA GLU A 144 21.77 -19.16 -14.25
C GLU A 144 23.20 -18.82 -13.81
N SER A 145 24.15 -18.72 -14.74
CA SER A 145 25.54 -18.38 -14.39
C SER A 145 25.63 -16.92 -13.95
N ALA A 146 24.90 -16.04 -14.64
CA ALA A 146 24.83 -14.64 -14.30
C ALA A 146 24.03 -14.38 -13.01
N VAL A 147 22.95 -15.14 -12.76
CA VAL A 147 22.21 -15.09 -11.48
C VAL A 147 23.14 -15.45 -10.32
N GLY A 148 23.88 -16.56 -10.43
CA GLY A 148 24.85 -16.97 -9.41
C GLY A 148 25.92 -15.91 -9.17
N TRP A 149 26.45 -15.30 -10.24
CA TRP A 149 27.38 -14.16 -10.14
C TRP A 149 26.75 -12.97 -9.40
N PHE A 150 25.55 -12.53 -9.79
CA PHE A 150 24.89 -11.36 -9.20
C PHE A 150 24.61 -11.56 -7.70
N GLN A 151 24.21 -12.77 -7.30
CA GLN A 151 24.00 -13.16 -5.90
C GLN A 151 25.28 -13.16 -5.04
N THR A 152 26.46 -13.01 -5.64
CA THR A 152 27.73 -12.90 -4.90
C THR A 152 28.31 -11.49 -4.88
N LEU A 153 27.68 -10.53 -5.55
CA LEU A 153 28.18 -9.16 -5.60
C LEU A 153 28.23 -8.53 -4.20
N PRO A 154 29.31 -7.79 -3.88
CA PRO A 154 29.42 -7.03 -2.62
C PRO A 154 28.46 -5.84 -2.64
N VAL A 155 28.25 -5.20 -1.50
CA VAL A 155 27.44 -3.96 -1.44
C VAL A 155 28.06 -2.88 -2.33
N GLN A 156 27.23 -2.21 -3.12
CA GLN A 156 27.55 -1.06 -3.94
C GLN A 156 27.38 0.21 -3.09
N GLU A 157 28.48 0.93 -2.91
CA GLU A 157 28.45 2.22 -2.22
C GLU A 157 27.75 3.29 -3.06
N ASN A 158 27.22 4.32 -2.39
CA ASN A 158 26.59 5.51 -2.99
C ASN A 158 25.24 5.31 -3.69
N CYS A 159 24.51 4.24 -3.36
CA CYS A 159 23.14 4.03 -3.84
C CYS A 159 22.06 4.77 -3.04
N ARG A 160 22.44 5.55 -2.02
CA ARG A 160 21.53 6.33 -1.17
C ARG A 160 21.26 7.72 -1.76
N ARG A 161 20.60 7.76 -2.90
CA ARG A 161 20.19 9.01 -3.54
C ARG A 161 18.79 8.88 -4.09
N LEU A 162 17.92 9.78 -3.68
CA LEU A 162 16.56 9.82 -4.18
C LEU A 162 16.55 10.34 -5.63
N VAL A 163 15.82 9.63 -6.50
CA VAL A 163 15.63 9.97 -7.92
C VAL A 163 14.16 9.80 -8.24
N ASN A 164 13.40 10.88 -8.08
CA ASN A 164 11.94 10.87 -8.19
C ASN A 164 11.44 11.17 -9.60
N ARG A 165 12.33 11.65 -10.48
CA ARG A 165 11.95 12.18 -11.80
C ARG A 165 12.88 11.65 -12.89
N ALA A 166 12.31 11.43 -14.07
CA ALA A 166 13.07 11.08 -15.27
C ALA A 166 14.21 12.09 -15.57
N SER A 167 14.01 13.39 -15.30
CA SER A 167 15.05 14.41 -15.49
C SER A 167 16.26 14.27 -14.56
N GLU A 168 16.06 13.79 -13.33
CA GLU A 168 17.13 13.53 -12.36
C GLU A 168 17.91 12.26 -12.74
N HIS A 169 17.18 11.25 -13.20
CA HIS A 169 17.73 10.04 -13.79
C HIS A 169 18.58 10.39 -15.04
N ASP A 170 18.11 11.30 -15.90
CA ASP A 170 18.86 11.79 -17.06
C ASP A 170 20.08 12.63 -16.66
N ALA A 171 20.01 13.37 -15.54
CA ALA A 171 21.15 14.09 -15.01
C ALA A 171 22.24 13.13 -14.50
N LEU A 172 21.88 11.97 -13.94
CA LEU A 172 22.82 10.90 -13.59
C LEU A 172 23.47 10.29 -14.83
N ALA A 173 22.69 10.06 -15.89
CA ALA A 173 23.22 9.62 -17.17
C ALA A 173 24.28 10.59 -17.71
N LYS A 174 24.04 11.90 -17.58
CA LYS A 174 25.00 12.93 -17.98
C LYS A 174 26.28 12.94 -17.14
N LYS A 175 26.20 12.52 -15.88
CA LYS A 175 27.36 12.36 -14.99
C LYS A 175 28.13 11.06 -15.24
N GLY A 176 27.59 10.14 -16.03
CA GLY A 176 28.23 8.86 -16.32
C GLY A 176 28.11 7.83 -15.20
N ASP A 177 27.14 7.98 -14.29
CA ASP A 177 26.97 7.13 -13.11
C ASP A 177 26.33 5.77 -13.45
N ARG A 178 27.07 4.94 -14.21
CA ARG A 178 26.58 3.64 -14.68
C ARG A 178 26.20 2.73 -13.52
N ALA A 179 26.98 2.69 -12.45
CA ALA A 179 26.72 1.79 -11.32
C ALA A 179 25.37 2.06 -10.66
N PHE A 180 25.02 3.33 -10.43
CA PHE A 180 23.71 3.69 -9.89
C PHE A 180 22.60 3.40 -10.91
N LEU A 181 22.76 3.79 -12.17
CA LEU A 181 21.73 3.56 -13.20
C LEU A 181 21.45 2.07 -13.44
N ARG A 182 22.45 1.21 -13.23
CA ARG A 182 22.34 -0.24 -13.33
C ARG A 182 21.26 -0.80 -12.42
N SER A 183 21.07 -0.23 -11.22
CA SER A 183 20.07 -0.70 -10.25
C SER A 183 18.66 -0.66 -10.85
N TYR A 184 18.29 0.46 -11.49
CA TYR A 184 17.01 0.64 -12.17
C TYR A 184 16.90 -0.29 -13.38
N ARG A 185 17.95 -0.38 -14.19
CA ARG A 185 17.95 -1.21 -15.41
C ARG A 185 17.78 -2.70 -15.13
N CYS A 186 18.33 -3.20 -14.03
CA CYS A 186 18.08 -4.57 -13.57
C CYS A 186 16.58 -4.82 -13.37
N ILE A 187 15.88 -3.90 -12.67
CA ILE A 187 14.44 -4.04 -12.40
C ILE A 187 13.62 -3.90 -13.68
N GLU A 188 14.01 -2.98 -14.57
CA GLU A 188 13.35 -2.84 -15.87
C GLU A 188 13.46 -4.09 -16.73
N THR A 189 14.60 -4.79 -16.61
CA THR A 189 14.82 -6.07 -17.31
C THR A 189 13.98 -7.18 -16.70
N LEU A 190 13.92 -7.25 -15.36
CA LEU A 190 13.07 -8.21 -14.65
C LEU A 190 11.60 -8.10 -15.06
N ASP A 191 11.14 -6.86 -15.16
CA ASP A 191 9.73 -6.54 -15.44
C ASP A 191 9.43 -6.46 -16.93
N CYS A 192 10.47 -6.48 -17.78
CA CYS A 192 10.40 -6.11 -19.18
C CYS A 192 9.69 -4.75 -19.43
N ARG A 193 9.84 -3.79 -18.51
CA ARG A 193 9.19 -2.46 -18.58
C ARG A 193 10.06 -1.35 -18.01
N PRO A 194 9.96 -0.11 -18.53
CA PRO A 194 10.64 1.04 -17.93
C PRO A 194 10.15 1.29 -16.50
N TYR A 195 11.04 1.77 -15.64
CA TYR A 195 10.74 1.99 -14.22
C TYR A 195 9.95 3.29 -14.03
N PHE A 196 10.36 4.38 -14.69
CA PHE A 196 9.69 5.68 -14.58
C PHE A 196 8.49 5.81 -15.53
N TYR A 197 7.36 6.28 -15.01
CA TYR A 197 6.13 6.45 -15.76
C TYR A 197 6.27 7.44 -16.93
N GLU A 198 7.06 8.51 -16.81
CA GLU A 198 7.28 9.44 -17.94
C GLU A 198 8.04 8.78 -19.10
N HIS A 199 8.94 7.83 -18.81
CA HIS A 199 9.51 7.00 -19.86
C HIS A 199 8.39 6.18 -20.50
N CYS A 200 7.57 5.47 -19.72
CA CYS A 200 6.39 4.75 -20.22
C CYS A 200 5.45 5.62 -21.06
N TYR A 201 5.24 6.88 -20.68
CA TYR A 201 4.41 7.83 -21.43
C TYR A 201 5.06 8.26 -22.76
N ALA A 202 6.37 8.51 -22.76
CA ALA A 202 7.14 8.75 -23.98
C ALA A 202 7.08 7.53 -24.90
N PHE A 203 7.06 6.31 -24.34
CA PHE A 203 6.88 5.05 -25.07
C PHE A 203 5.44 4.85 -25.59
N GLN A 204 4.40 5.13 -24.81
CA GLN A 204 3.01 5.01 -25.23
C GLN A 204 2.65 5.97 -26.38
N ARG A 205 3.31 7.13 -26.45
CA ARG A 205 3.17 8.09 -27.56
C ARG A 205 4.13 7.82 -28.73
N ALA A 206 5.12 6.94 -28.57
CA ALA A 206 5.99 6.46 -29.65
C ALA A 206 5.46 5.10 -30.12
N PRO A 207 4.61 5.03 -31.16
CA PRO A 207 3.78 3.84 -31.39
C PRO A 207 4.52 2.78 -32.22
N ILE A 208 5.82 2.81 -32.04
CA ILE A 208 6.87 2.06 -32.70
C ILE A 208 7.32 0.89 -31.82
N VAL A 209 6.87 0.88 -30.57
CA VAL A 209 6.90 -0.33 -29.77
C VAL A 209 5.55 -0.47 -29.06
N MET A 210 4.57 -1.08 -29.73
CA MET A 210 3.64 -1.93 -28.98
C MET A 210 4.48 -3.11 -28.47
N PHE A 211 5.17 -2.82 -27.39
CA PHE A 211 5.62 -3.78 -26.42
C PHE A 211 4.36 -4.56 -25.99
N PRO A 212 4.27 -5.88 -26.24
CA PRO A 212 3.04 -6.66 -26.02
C PRO A 212 2.56 -6.73 -24.55
N TRP A 213 3.22 -6.04 -23.63
CA TRP A 213 3.01 -6.05 -22.18
C TRP A 213 2.26 -4.81 -21.64
N ALA A 214 1.61 -4.01 -22.49
CA ALA A 214 0.56 -3.09 -22.04
C ALA A 214 -0.75 -3.81 -21.64
N ASP A 215 -0.70 -5.14 -21.42
CA ASP A 215 -1.75 -5.89 -20.78
C ASP A 215 -1.51 -5.90 -19.26
N PRO A 216 -2.36 -5.23 -18.46
CA PRO A 216 -2.37 -5.38 -17.00
C PRO A 216 -2.52 -6.84 -16.54
N ALA A 217 -2.92 -7.77 -17.44
CA ALA A 217 -2.96 -9.21 -17.19
C ALA A 217 -1.63 -9.94 -17.42
N ALA A 218 -0.56 -9.27 -17.84
CA ALA A 218 0.81 -9.79 -17.78
C ALA A 218 1.28 -9.86 -16.31
N ARG A 219 0.62 -10.73 -15.54
CA ARG A 219 1.11 -11.28 -14.29
C ARG A 219 2.51 -11.83 -14.55
N LEU A 220 3.43 -11.61 -13.62
CA LEU A 220 4.70 -12.36 -13.55
C LEU A 220 4.38 -13.82 -13.90
N ARG A 221 5.00 -14.36 -14.96
CA ARG A 221 4.87 -15.79 -15.24
C ARG A 221 5.48 -16.54 -14.05
N ALA A 222 5.09 -17.80 -13.84
CA ALA A 222 5.62 -18.59 -12.72
C ALA A 222 7.16 -18.60 -12.69
N ASP A 223 7.80 -18.62 -13.86
CA ASP A 223 9.26 -18.53 -14.02
C ASP A 223 9.81 -17.14 -13.61
N ASP A 224 9.09 -16.06 -13.92
CA ASP A 224 9.45 -14.69 -13.54
C ASP A 224 9.35 -14.50 -12.01
N THR A 225 8.40 -15.20 -11.36
CA THR A 225 8.24 -15.20 -9.90
C THR A 225 9.42 -15.89 -9.18
N GLU A 226 9.92 -17.01 -9.70
CA GLU A 226 11.11 -17.68 -9.14
C GLU A 226 12.36 -16.81 -9.28
N LEU A 227 12.56 -16.26 -10.47
CA LEU A 227 13.69 -15.38 -10.75
C LEU A 227 13.68 -14.15 -9.83
N ALA A 228 12.53 -13.50 -9.68
CA ALA A 228 12.36 -12.37 -8.78
C ALA A 228 12.67 -12.75 -7.32
N ARG A 229 12.21 -13.91 -6.85
CA ARG A 229 12.47 -14.38 -5.47
C ARG A 229 13.97 -14.54 -5.20
N ARG A 230 14.75 -14.94 -6.20
CA ARG A 230 16.20 -15.12 -6.11
C ARG A 230 16.97 -13.81 -6.23
N LEU A 231 16.54 -12.91 -7.12
CA LEU A 231 17.27 -11.70 -7.46
C LEU A 231 16.91 -10.48 -6.62
N LEU A 232 15.65 -10.28 -6.23
CA LEU A 232 15.26 -9.08 -5.50
C LEU A 232 15.93 -8.96 -4.12
N PRO A 233 16.02 -10.03 -3.29
CA PRO A 233 16.79 -9.96 -2.06
C PRO A 233 18.29 -9.69 -2.29
N ALA A 234 18.87 -10.27 -3.34
CA ALA A 234 20.25 -10.02 -3.72
C ALA A 234 20.47 -8.58 -4.22
N TRP A 235 19.49 -8.02 -4.94
CA TRP A 235 19.48 -6.65 -5.43
C TRP A 235 19.42 -5.67 -4.25
N MET A 236 18.52 -5.87 -3.29
CA MET A 236 18.41 -4.98 -2.12
C MET A 236 19.67 -5.01 -1.25
N ARG A 237 20.35 -6.15 -1.17
CA ARG A 237 21.64 -6.27 -0.49
C ARG A 237 22.75 -5.59 -1.29
N HIS A 238 22.81 -5.80 -2.60
CA HIS A 238 23.82 -5.18 -3.46
C HIS A 238 23.65 -3.65 -3.48
N PHE A 239 22.44 -3.13 -3.62
CA PHE A 239 22.13 -1.71 -3.65
C PHE A 239 21.54 -1.25 -2.31
N GLU A 240 22.29 -1.44 -1.23
CA GLU A 240 21.81 -1.16 0.13
C GLU A 240 21.39 0.31 0.32
N GLY A 241 20.15 0.52 0.79
CA GLY A 241 19.58 1.85 1.01
C GLY A 241 19.15 2.58 -0.27
N HIS A 242 19.05 1.87 -1.39
CA HIS A 242 18.49 2.41 -2.62
C HIS A 242 17.02 2.81 -2.43
N PRO A 243 16.54 3.95 -3.00
CA PRO A 243 15.15 4.39 -2.87
C PRO A 243 14.14 3.31 -3.28
N GLY A 244 14.25 2.72 -4.47
CA GLY A 244 13.35 1.62 -4.89
C GLY A 244 13.45 0.30 -4.12
N SER A 245 14.07 0.26 -2.92
CA SER A 245 14.07 -0.94 -2.08
C SER A 245 12.70 -1.25 -1.49
N ASP A 246 11.89 -0.23 -1.21
CA ASP A 246 10.53 -0.41 -0.72
C ASP A 246 9.61 -1.04 -1.80
N ASP A 247 9.74 -0.63 -3.07
CA ASP A 247 9.14 -1.30 -4.23
C ASP A 247 9.53 -2.79 -4.32
N MET A 248 10.82 -3.08 -4.16
CA MET A 248 11.32 -4.47 -4.24
C MET A 248 10.77 -5.31 -3.09
N ALA A 249 10.73 -4.75 -1.89
CA ALA A 249 10.10 -5.40 -0.74
C ALA A 249 8.60 -5.62 -0.97
N PHE A 250 7.87 -4.65 -1.54
CA PHE A 250 6.45 -4.83 -1.84
C PHE A 250 6.20 -5.96 -2.85
N ARG A 251 7.04 -6.06 -3.89
CA ARG A 251 6.94 -7.17 -4.86
C ARG A 251 7.18 -8.51 -4.19
N MET A 252 8.18 -8.61 -3.31
CA MET A 252 8.44 -9.82 -2.53
C MET A 252 7.25 -10.17 -1.61
N CYS A 253 6.59 -9.16 -1.03
CA CYS A 253 5.35 -9.36 -0.29
C CYS A 253 4.27 -10.01 -1.16
N ARG A 254 3.99 -9.44 -2.35
CA ARG A 254 2.98 -9.99 -3.27
C ARG A 254 3.33 -11.41 -3.74
N ILE A 255 4.61 -11.70 -3.97
CA ILE A 255 5.07 -13.04 -4.33
C ILE A 255 4.83 -14.02 -3.18
N ALA A 256 5.14 -13.64 -1.94
CA ALA A 256 4.91 -14.49 -0.77
C ALA A 256 3.41 -14.74 -0.54
N GLU A 257 2.55 -13.72 -0.66
CA GLU A 257 1.09 -13.86 -0.59
C GLU A 257 0.53 -14.81 -1.66
N GLN A 258 1.01 -14.71 -2.91
CA GLN A 258 0.62 -15.61 -4.00
C GLN A 258 0.96 -17.07 -3.70
N ASN A 259 1.99 -17.31 -2.89
CA ASN A 259 2.40 -18.65 -2.44
C ASN A 259 1.78 -19.04 -1.08
N GLU A 260 0.86 -18.22 -0.55
CA GLU A 260 0.21 -18.41 0.75
C GLU A 260 1.20 -18.46 1.95
N ASP A 261 2.43 -17.96 1.77
CA ASP A 261 3.40 -17.78 2.86
C ASP A 261 3.18 -16.41 3.54
N TYR A 262 2.11 -16.32 4.33
CA TYR A 262 1.69 -15.06 4.94
C TYR A 262 2.71 -14.49 5.94
N LEU A 263 3.51 -15.34 6.60
CA LEU A 263 4.54 -14.86 7.51
C LEU A 263 5.66 -14.17 6.74
N GLU A 264 6.11 -14.77 5.64
CA GLU A 264 7.12 -14.15 4.78
C GLU A 264 6.56 -12.89 4.10
N ALA A 265 5.29 -12.89 3.68
CA ALA A 265 4.62 -11.70 3.19
C ALA A 265 4.64 -10.56 4.22
N ALA A 266 4.31 -10.85 5.50
CA ALA A 266 4.30 -9.83 6.55
C ALA A 266 5.69 -9.28 6.86
N ARG A 267 6.75 -10.10 6.76
CA ARG A 267 8.14 -9.64 6.87
C ARG A 267 8.49 -8.65 5.77
N TRP A 268 8.10 -8.95 4.53
CA TRP A 268 8.33 -8.06 3.39
C TRP A 268 7.47 -6.80 3.45
N ALA A 269 6.23 -6.90 3.92
CA ALA A 269 5.36 -5.75 4.17
C ALA A 269 5.95 -4.81 5.25
N SER A 270 6.48 -5.37 6.33
CA SER A 270 7.17 -4.60 7.38
C SER A 270 8.40 -3.85 6.84
N ARG A 271 9.22 -4.52 6.01
CA ARG A 271 10.35 -3.88 5.33
C ARG A 271 9.90 -2.80 4.35
N CYS A 272 8.96 -3.11 3.48
CA CYS A 272 8.37 -2.17 2.52
C CYS A 272 7.93 -0.88 3.20
N ALA A 273 7.28 -0.98 4.35
CA ALA A 273 6.76 0.17 5.07
C ALA A 273 7.84 1.04 5.76
N THR A 274 9.09 0.58 5.81
CA THR A 274 10.18 1.22 6.58
C THR A 274 11.49 1.33 5.80
N LEU A 275 11.46 1.07 4.50
CA LEU A 275 12.59 1.24 3.59
C LEU A 275 12.57 2.65 2.94
N PRO A 276 13.70 3.10 2.38
CA PRO A 276 13.82 4.42 1.77
C PRO A 276 12.77 4.69 0.67
N ASP A 277 12.62 5.96 0.26
CA ASP A 277 11.65 6.50 -0.71
C ASP A 277 10.25 6.72 -0.10
N GLN A 278 9.73 5.72 0.61
CA GLN A 278 8.44 5.77 1.32
C GLN A 278 7.22 5.97 0.42
N ASP A 279 7.32 5.86 -0.90
CA ASP A 279 6.15 5.85 -1.78
C ASP A 279 5.33 4.55 -1.60
N MET A 280 6.00 3.49 -1.14
CA MET A 280 5.38 2.22 -0.76
C MET A 280 5.07 2.11 0.75
N LEU A 281 5.24 3.17 1.54
CA LEU A 281 4.84 3.22 2.96
C LEU A 281 3.38 2.80 3.15
N CYS A 282 2.49 3.46 2.40
CA CYS A 282 1.04 3.25 2.34
C CYS A 282 0.65 1.79 2.01
N PRO A 283 1.02 1.27 0.83
CA PRO A 283 0.77 -0.12 0.49
C PRO A 283 1.35 -1.12 1.50
N GLY A 284 2.60 -0.94 1.92
CA GLY A 284 3.31 -1.88 2.80
C GLY A 284 2.68 -1.98 4.19
N THR A 285 2.34 -0.86 4.81
CA THR A 285 1.72 -0.86 6.14
C THR A 285 0.31 -1.46 6.08
N ARG A 286 -0.48 -1.15 5.04
CA ARG A 286 -1.83 -1.74 4.89
C ARG A 286 -1.73 -3.25 4.82
N GLU A 287 -0.83 -3.76 3.97
CA GLU A 287 -0.61 -5.19 3.81
C GLU A 287 -0.14 -5.84 5.12
N LEU A 288 0.79 -5.20 5.85
CA LEU A 288 1.22 -5.67 7.17
C LEU A 288 0.04 -5.76 8.15
N LEU A 289 -0.81 -4.74 8.22
CA LEU A 289 -2.00 -4.72 9.07
C LEU A 289 -2.97 -5.84 8.67
N GLU A 290 -3.30 -5.98 7.39
CA GLU A 290 -4.21 -7.04 6.91
C GLU A 290 -3.69 -8.44 7.25
N LEU A 291 -2.40 -8.71 6.99
CA LEU A 291 -1.78 -9.98 7.32
C LEU A 291 -1.78 -10.23 8.83
N ALA A 292 -1.31 -9.26 9.62
CA ALA A 292 -1.18 -9.41 11.08
C ALA A 292 -2.53 -9.54 11.79
N GLU A 293 -3.56 -8.85 11.32
CA GLU A 293 -4.90 -8.90 11.88
C GLU A 293 -5.65 -10.19 11.52
N LEU A 294 -5.50 -10.66 10.28
CA LEU A 294 -6.46 -11.60 9.67
C LEU A 294 -5.88 -12.92 9.25
N ARG A 295 -4.59 -12.95 8.90
CA ARG A 295 -3.96 -14.12 8.27
C ARG A 295 -2.99 -14.82 9.19
N LEU A 296 -2.24 -14.07 10.00
CA LEU A 296 -1.25 -14.64 10.90
C LEU A 296 -1.90 -15.19 12.18
N ASP A 297 -1.43 -16.35 12.62
CA ASP A 297 -1.70 -16.84 13.97
C ASP A 297 -0.77 -16.18 15.01
N ASP A 298 -0.99 -16.45 16.30
CA ASP A 298 -0.23 -15.80 17.38
C ASP A 298 1.24 -16.26 17.42
N ARG A 299 1.53 -17.49 16.96
CA ARG A 299 2.90 -18.00 16.83
C ARG A 299 3.63 -17.27 15.70
N GLN A 300 2.98 -17.07 14.56
CA GLN A 300 3.55 -16.34 13.44
C GLN A 300 3.79 -14.87 13.78
N LEU A 301 2.89 -14.22 14.52
CA LEU A 301 3.11 -12.86 15.03
C LEU A 301 4.32 -12.79 15.98
N GLN A 302 4.51 -13.79 16.85
CA GLN A 302 5.72 -13.87 17.68
C GLN A 302 6.97 -14.09 16.81
N MET A 303 6.91 -14.98 15.81
CA MET A 303 8.02 -15.19 14.86
C MET A 303 8.37 -13.94 14.04
N LEU A 304 7.40 -13.04 13.82
CA LEU A 304 7.63 -11.73 13.20
C LEU A 304 8.39 -10.79 14.16
N ASN A 305 8.07 -10.81 15.45
CA ASN A 305 8.77 -10.05 16.50
C ASN A 305 10.15 -10.60 16.89
N ASP A 306 10.43 -11.88 16.59
CA ASP A 306 11.73 -12.51 16.87
C ASP A 306 12.68 -12.50 15.66
N TRP A 307 12.22 -11.95 14.53
CA TRP A 307 12.98 -11.91 13.28
C TRP A 307 14.19 -10.95 13.37
N PRO A 308 15.32 -11.17 12.65
CA PRO A 308 16.47 -10.25 12.72
C PRO A 308 16.18 -8.78 12.42
N ASP A 309 15.17 -8.48 11.60
CA ASP A 309 14.72 -7.12 11.30
C ASP A 309 13.51 -6.69 12.17
N ALA A 310 13.25 -7.38 13.29
CA ALA A 310 12.07 -7.19 14.11
C ALA A 310 11.95 -5.82 14.77
N ASP A 311 13.04 -5.04 14.85
CA ASP A 311 12.95 -3.65 15.29
C ASP A 311 12.06 -2.81 14.36
N ARG A 312 11.82 -3.27 13.13
CA ARG A 312 10.85 -2.67 12.21
C ARG A 312 9.43 -3.06 12.59
N ASN A 313 8.61 -2.06 12.90
CA ASN A 313 7.21 -2.20 13.30
C ASN A 313 7.01 -3.05 14.57
N ARG A 314 8.04 -3.18 15.42
CA ARG A 314 8.00 -3.99 16.65
C ARG A 314 6.87 -3.55 17.57
N ASN A 315 6.74 -2.23 17.74
CA ASN A 315 5.75 -1.62 18.60
C ASN A 315 4.34 -1.89 18.05
N LEU A 316 4.15 -1.72 16.73
CA LEU A 316 2.89 -2.02 16.06
C LEU A 316 2.48 -3.50 16.20
N VAL A 317 3.38 -4.44 15.92
CA VAL A 317 3.09 -5.88 15.98
C VAL A 317 2.78 -6.31 17.41
N ASN A 318 3.52 -5.84 18.41
CA ASN A 318 3.21 -6.10 19.83
C ASN A 318 1.83 -5.56 20.22
N TYR A 319 1.49 -4.35 19.80
CA TYR A 319 0.16 -3.78 20.05
C TYR A 319 -0.96 -4.62 19.42
N ILE A 320 -0.78 -5.08 18.17
CA ILE A 320 -1.75 -5.96 17.47
C ILE A 320 -1.98 -7.25 18.26
N ARG A 321 -0.89 -7.88 18.74
CA ARG A 321 -0.95 -9.11 19.55
C ARG A 321 -1.74 -8.91 20.84
N ILE A 322 -1.41 -7.87 21.61
CA ILE A 322 -2.10 -7.56 22.86
C ILE A 322 -3.60 -7.33 22.62
N ARG A 323 -3.95 -6.56 21.58
CA ARG A 323 -5.35 -6.32 21.24
C ARG A 323 -6.08 -7.60 20.80
N ARG A 324 -5.40 -8.54 20.12
CA ARG A 324 -5.99 -9.86 19.81
C ARG A 324 -6.28 -10.66 21.07
N VAL A 325 -5.40 -10.59 22.07
CA VAL A 325 -5.67 -11.17 23.41
C VAL A 325 -6.89 -10.50 24.03
N ALA A 326 -6.98 -9.16 24.01
CA ALA A 326 -8.16 -8.45 24.53
C ALA A 326 -9.46 -8.91 23.85
N ALA A 327 -9.44 -9.09 22.53
CA ALA A 327 -10.61 -9.50 21.76
C ALA A 327 -11.01 -10.98 21.97
N ARG A 328 -10.05 -11.88 22.23
CA ARG A 328 -10.28 -13.34 22.33
C ARG A 328 -10.44 -13.84 23.76
N GLU A 329 -9.63 -13.30 24.67
CA GLU A 329 -9.46 -13.78 26.04
C GLU A 329 -9.95 -12.77 27.08
N GLY A 330 -10.23 -11.53 26.66
CA GLY A 330 -10.72 -10.45 27.52
C GLY A 330 -9.63 -9.50 27.98
N TYR A 331 -10.05 -8.39 28.58
CA TYR A 331 -9.15 -7.28 28.90
C TYR A 331 -8.15 -7.60 30.02
N GLU A 332 -8.51 -8.44 30.98
CA GLU A 332 -7.61 -8.86 32.06
C GLU A 332 -6.39 -9.60 31.51
N ALA A 333 -6.60 -10.58 30.63
CA ALA A 333 -5.52 -11.30 29.95
C ALA A 333 -4.63 -10.36 29.11
N ALA A 334 -5.22 -9.38 28.43
CA ALA A 334 -4.46 -8.40 27.67
C ALA A 334 -3.59 -7.49 28.55
N LEU A 335 -4.09 -7.11 29.72
CA LEU A 335 -3.35 -6.33 30.71
C LEU A 335 -2.20 -7.11 31.33
N ASP A 336 -2.40 -8.41 31.57
CA ASP A 336 -1.32 -9.30 32.02
C ASP A 336 -0.21 -9.39 30.97
N GLN A 337 -0.57 -9.52 29.68
CA GLN A 337 0.40 -9.50 28.58
C GLN A 337 1.11 -8.15 28.45
N LEU A 338 0.41 -7.03 28.64
CA LEU A 338 1.02 -5.70 28.72
C LEU A 338 2.02 -5.60 29.87
N ALA A 339 1.67 -6.09 31.06
CA ALA A 339 2.57 -6.08 32.21
C ALA A 339 3.84 -6.92 31.95
N ILE A 340 3.71 -8.10 31.33
CA ILE A 340 4.84 -8.93 30.90
C ILE A 340 5.70 -8.19 29.88
N LEU A 341 5.09 -7.60 28.85
CA LEU A 341 5.81 -6.82 27.82
C LEU A 341 6.54 -5.62 28.43
N THR A 342 5.88 -4.86 29.31
CA THR A 342 6.48 -3.71 29.98
C THR A 342 7.65 -4.10 30.87
N ALA A 343 7.60 -5.26 31.53
CA ALA A 343 8.72 -5.77 32.32
C ALA A 343 9.90 -6.21 31.44
N ALA A 344 9.62 -6.80 30.26
CA ALA A 344 10.65 -7.29 29.34
C ALA A 344 11.26 -6.17 28.48
N GLU A 345 10.44 -5.22 28.04
CA GLU A 345 10.78 -4.19 27.05
C GLU A 345 10.19 -2.82 27.45
N PRO A 346 10.68 -2.21 28.56
CA PRO A 346 10.11 -0.98 29.11
C PRO A 346 10.23 0.23 28.18
N ASP A 347 11.18 0.21 27.24
CA ASP A 347 11.46 1.30 26.32
C ASP A 347 10.54 1.30 25.07
N LEU A 348 9.74 0.25 24.86
CA LEU A 348 8.77 0.26 23.77
C LEU A 348 7.70 1.33 24.01
N PRO A 349 7.28 2.10 22.99
CA PRO A 349 6.23 3.11 23.16
C PRO A 349 4.92 2.56 23.75
N VAL A 350 4.52 1.33 23.38
CA VAL A 350 3.35 0.66 23.97
C VAL A 350 3.53 0.36 25.47
N ALA A 351 4.75 0.00 25.91
CA ALA A 351 5.07 -0.24 27.31
C ALA A 351 5.16 1.07 28.11
N GLN A 352 5.71 2.13 27.52
CA GLN A 352 5.73 3.47 28.09
C GLN A 352 4.31 4.00 28.27
N ALA A 353 3.47 3.90 27.23
CA ALA A 353 2.07 4.31 27.30
C ALA A 353 1.29 3.56 28.38
N TYR A 354 1.57 2.26 28.55
CA TYR A 354 1.02 1.49 29.67
C TYR A 354 1.51 2.06 31.01
N THR A 355 2.81 2.24 31.20
CA THR A 355 3.39 2.78 32.45
C THR A 355 2.83 4.16 32.82
N GLU A 356 2.74 5.05 31.83
CA GLU A 356 2.33 6.45 31.98
C GLU A 356 0.81 6.65 32.00
N ARG A 357 0.03 5.58 31.83
CA ARG A 357 -1.43 5.67 31.70
C ARG A 357 -2.11 6.41 32.85
N TRP A 358 -1.51 6.53 34.02
CA TRP A 358 -2.06 7.27 35.17
C TRP A 358 -1.38 8.62 35.44
N ALA A 359 -0.39 9.03 34.64
CA ALA A 359 0.38 10.26 34.85
C ALA A 359 -0.46 11.54 34.65
N HIS A 360 -1.54 11.47 33.87
CA HIS A 360 -2.48 12.56 33.70
C HIS A 360 -3.75 12.31 34.53
N ALA A 361 -3.98 13.18 35.50
CA ALA A 361 -5.15 13.10 36.37
C ALA A 361 -6.45 13.16 35.54
N PRO A 362 -7.32 12.14 35.62
CA PRO A 362 -8.55 12.09 34.85
C PRO A 362 -9.54 13.16 35.34
N THR A 363 -10.34 13.70 34.42
CA THR A 363 -11.21 14.85 34.71
C THR A 363 -12.58 14.46 35.30
N LYS A 364 -13.07 13.23 35.08
CA LYS A 364 -14.37 12.67 35.56
C LYS A 364 -14.39 11.12 35.56
N GLY A 365 -15.21 10.53 36.43
CA GLY A 365 -15.39 9.08 36.64
C GLY A 365 -16.59 8.41 35.96
N ILE A 366 -16.75 7.09 36.17
CA ILE A 366 -17.92 6.30 35.76
C ILE A 366 -19.01 6.37 36.83
N ASP A 367 -20.04 7.18 36.60
CA ASP A 367 -21.23 7.29 37.45
C ASP A 367 -22.50 6.73 36.77
N SER A 368 -22.36 5.97 35.68
CA SER A 368 -23.50 5.36 34.98
C SER A 368 -23.99 4.10 35.71
N GLY A 369 -25.31 3.88 35.78
CA GLY A 369 -25.93 2.69 36.41
C GLY A 369 -27.03 3.04 37.42
N GLU A 370 -27.46 2.03 38.18
CA GLU A 370 -28.37 2.17 39.33
C GLU A 370 -27.57 2.34 40.63
N GLN A 371 -26.51 1.56 40.82
CA GLN A 371 -25.68 1.66 42.02
C GLN A 371 -24.57 2.69 41.80
N VAL A 372 -24.64 3.80 42.54
CA VAL A 372 -23.56 4.78 42.58
C VAL A 372 -22.32 4.14 43.22
N LEU A 373 -21.20 4.21 42.51
CA LEU A 373 -19.93 3.72 43.05
C LEU A 373 -19.47 4.60 44.24
N PRO A 374 -18.88 4.04 45.31
CA PRO A 374 -18.31 4.83 46.40
C PRO A 374 -17.27 5.85 45.91
N ASP A 375 -17.14 7.02 46.54
CA ASP A 375 -16.19 8.06 46.10
C ASP A 375 -14.71 7.61 46.07
N ASN A 376 -14.37 6.58 46.84
CA ASN A 376 -13.05 5.95 46.86
C ASN A 376 -12.93 4.75 45.91
N ASP A 377 -13.94 4.46 45.10
CA ASP A 377 -13.91 3.35 44.15
C ASP A 377 -12.95 3.67 42.99
N PRO A 378 -12.02 2.77 42.64
CA PRO A 378 -11.10 2.98 41.51
C PRO A 378 -11.82 3.24 40.18
N LEU A 379 -13.05 2.73 39.99
CA LEU A 379 -13.83 2.95 38.77
C LEU A 379 -14.43 4.37 38.67
N LYS A 380 -14.58 5.08 39.80
CA LYS A 380 -14.92 6.51 39.80
C LYS A 380 -13.78 7.40 39.32
N GLN A 381 -12.62 6.83 39.03
CA GLN A 381 -11.47 7.57 38.54
C GLN A 381 -11.25 7.40 37.03
N VAL A 382 -12.08 6.64 36.30
CA VAL A 382 -11.86 6.38 34.86
C VAL A 382 -12.86 7.13 33.96
N HIS A 383 -12.38 7.65 32.82
CA HIS A 383 -13.15 8.49 31.90
C HIS A 383 -13.49 7.79 30.58
N GLY A 384 -14.69 8.05 30.03
CA GLY A 384 -14.97 7.99 28.58
C GLY A 384 -15.08 9.40 28.00
N LYS A 385 -13.98 9.95 27.46
CA LYS A 385 -13.94 11.34 26.94
C LYS A 385 -13.96 11.27 25.43
N TYR A 386 -14.77 12.12 24.82
CA TYR A 386 -14.58 12.47 23.42
C TYR A 386 -13.39 13.44 23.34
N THR A 387 -12.31 13.00 22.71
CA THR A 387 -11.28 13.90 22.20
C THR A 387 -11.90 14.75 21.08
N SER A 388 -11.65 16.05 21.10
CA SER A 388 -12.05 16.93 19.99
C SER A 388 -11.21 16.60 18.77
N THR A 389 -11.87 16.36 17.64
CA THR A 389 -11.29 16.01 16.34
C THR A 389 -10.22 17.00 15.84
N ASP A 390 -10.28 18.26 16.29
CA ASP A 390 -9.46 19.36 15.75
C ASP A 390 -7.98 19.32 16.20
N ALA A 391 -7.68 18.91 17.44
CA ALA A 391 -6.29 18.75 17.91
C ALA A 391 -5.61 17.51 17.31
N PHE A 392 -6.44 16.55 16.86
CA PHE A 392 -6.04 15.27 16.34
C PHE A 392 -5.76 15.32 14.83
N ASN A 393 -6.57 16.06 14.06
CA ASN A 393 -6.39 16.27 12.61
C ASN A 393 -5.11 17.07 12.26
N ALA A 394 -4.66 17.97 13.14
CA ALA A 394 -3.47 18.79 12.91
C ALA A 394 -2.15 17.99 12.97
N ALA A 395 -2.11 16.87 13.68
CA ALA A 395 -0.92 16.02 13.80
C ALA A 395 -0.75 15.01 12.64
N ILE A 396 -1.83 14.74 11.90
CA ILE A 396 -1.90 13.68 10.88
C ILE A 396 -1.55 14.18 9.48
N PHE A 397 -2.07 15.35 9.09
CA PHE A 397 -1.76 15.95 7.79
C PHE A 397 -0.28 16.32 7.64
N TYR A 398 0.41 16.62 8.76
CA TYR A 398 1.83 16.99 8.77
C TYR A 398 2.81 15.82 8.95
N ARG A 399 2.34 14.59 9.23
CA ARG A 399 3.22 13.43 9.44
C ARG A 399 3.23 12.41 8.30
N TYR A 400 2.27 12.49 7.38
CA TYR A 400 2.05 11.44 6.37
C TYR A 400 1.67 11.96 4.98
N GLY A 401 1.65 13.28 4.76
CA GLY A 401 1.78 13.81 3.42
C GLY A 401 3.23 13.63 3.01
N ARG A 402 3.48 12.95 1.88
CA ARG A 402 4.74 12.93 1.11
C ARG A 402 5.83 13.70 1.84
N CYS A 403 6.75 13.01 2.54
CA CYS A 403 7.87 13.69 3.18
C CYS A 403 8.57 14.53 2.11
N ASP A 404 8.29 15.84 2.07
CA ASP A 404 8.84 16.71 1.03
C ASP A 404 10.35 16.89 1.24
N ASN A 405 10.86 16.39 2.38
CA ASN A 405 12.26 16.28 2.68
C ASN A 405 12.84 14.93 2.22
N ASP A 406 13.72 14.99 1.22
CA ASP A 406 14.46 13.84 0.71
C ASP A 406 15.25 13.11 1.82
N ASP A 407 15.79 13.83 2.82
CA ASP A 407 16.57 13.20 3.90
C ASP A 407 15.71 12.31 4.79
N GLU A 408 14.45 12.69 5.05
CA GLU A 408 13.51 11.89 5.83
C GLU A 408 13.04 10.66 5.04
N ARG A 409 12.79 10.81 3.74
CA ARG A 409 12.46 9.69 2.86
C ARG A 409 13.60 8.68 2.75
N MET A 410 14.84 9.14 2.78
CA MET A 410 16.00 8.26 2.73
C MET A 410 16.34 7.63 4.09
N ASN A 411 15.82 8.18 5.19
CA ASN A 411 16.03 7.69 6.56
C ASN A 411 14.69 7.51 7.29
N PRO A 412 13.83 6.60 6.80
CA PRO A 412 12.52 6.36 7.38
C PRO A 412 12.65 5.88 8.84
N PRO A 413 11.65 6.18 9.70
CA PRO A 413 11.59 5.60 11.03
C PRO A 413 11.43 4.07 10.93
N LEU A 414 11.84 3.37 12.01
CA LEU A 414 11.64 1.92 12.13
C LEU A 414 10.17 1.53 12.35
N GLU A 415 9.31 2.49 12.71
CA GLU A 415 7.87 2.28 12.88
C GLU A 415 7.14 2.99 11.74
N ALA A 416 6.43 2.22 10.92
CA ALA A 416 5.59 2.75 9.84
C ALA A 416 4.32 3.43 10.36
N VAL A 417 3.90 3.05 11.57
CA VAL A 417 2.76 3.65 12.25
C VAL A 417 3.21 4.22 13.59
N TYR A 418 3.01 5.52 13.77
CA TYR A 418 3.11 6.12 15.08
C TYR A 418 1.88 5.81 15.92
N LEU A 419 2.02 4.94 16.91
CA LEU A 419 1.01 4.76 17.94
C LEU A 419 1.10 5.92 18.94
N ASN A 420 0.02 6.69 19.09
CA ASN A 420 0.00 7.82 20.00
C ASN A 420 -0.06 7.34 21.46
N ASN A 421 1.00 7.59 22.24
CA ASN A 421 1.10 7.17 23.65
C ASN A 421 -0.08 7.68 24.50
N SER A 422 -0.60 8.89 24.25
CA SER A 422 -1.75 9.42 24.98
C SER A 422 -3.01 8.60 24.73
N GLU A 423 -3.24 8.20 23.47
CA GLU A 423 -4.41 7.42 23.06
C GLU A 423 -4.29 5.96 23.51
N LEU A 424 -3.09 5.39 23.40
CA LEU A 424 -2.79 4.09 24.00
C LEU A 424 -3.04 4.10 25.50
N GLY A 425 -2.57 5.13 26.21
CA GLY A 425 -2.83 5.28 27.64
C GLY A 425 -4.32 5.38 27.95
N GLU A 426 -5.10 6.13 27.16
CA GLU A 426 -6.57 6.17 27.26
C GLU A 426 -7.22 4.80 27.06
N GLN A 427 -6.79 4.07 26.03
CA GLN A 427 -7.30 2.74 25.74
C GLN A 427 -6.96 1.74 26.86
N PHE A 428 -5.74 1.75 27.38
CA PHE A 428 -5.34 0.86 28.46
C PHE A 428 -6.07 1.15 29.77
N ARG A 429 -6.35 2.42 30.10
CA ARG A 429 -7.24 2.76 31.22
C ARG A 429 -8.66 2.21 31.01
N ALA A 430 -9.18 2.29 29.79
CA ALA A 430 -10.48 1.73 29.46
C ALA A 430 -10.48 0.21 29.63
N TRP A 431 -9.41 -0.49 29.22
CA TRP A 431 -9.27 -1.93 29.43
C TRP A 431 -9.19 -2.32 30.90
N GLU A 432 -8.45 -1.57 31.73
CA GLU A 432 -8.43 -1.80 33.19
C GLU A 432 -9.81 -1.67 33.82
N THR A 433 -10.56 -0.67 33.37
CA THR A 433 -11.95 -0.47 33.80
C THR A 433 -12.84 -1.62 33.38
N LEU A 434 -12.75 -2.05 32.12
CA LEU A 434 -13.57 -3.12 31.57
C LEU A 434 -13.25 -4.44 32.28
N ALA A 435 -11.97 -4.76 32.48
CA ALA A 435 -11.53 -5.93 33.24
C ALA A 435 -12.08 -5.94 34.68
N GLU A 436 -12.00 -4.80 35.37
CA GLU A 436 -12.54 -4.66 36.72
C GLU A 436 -14.06 -4.82 36.76
N LEU A 437 -14.78 -4.21 35.82
CA LEU A 437 -16.23 -4.34 35.72
C LEU A 437 -16.67 -5.77 35.38
N GLU A 438 -15.94 -6.47 34.50
CA GLU A 438 -16.19 -7.88 34.16
C GLU A 438 -15.99 -8.77 35.39
N ARG A 439 -14.90 -8.60 36.14
CA ARG A 439 -14.65 -9.36 37.37
C ARG A 439 -15.74 -9.13 38.43
N ARG A 440 -16.18 -7.88 38.60
CA ARG A 440 -17.28 -7.55 39.52
C ARG A 440 -18.61 -8.11 39.03
N ARG A 441 -18.92 -8.03 37.73
CA ARG A 441 -20.11 -8.66 37.14
C ARG A 441 -20.15 -10.14 37.48
N ASP A 442 -19.04 -10.84 37.29
CA ASP A 442 -18.97 -12.30 37.41
C ASP A 442 -19.05 -12.79 38.87
N THR A 443 -18.75 -11.91 39.83
CA THR A 443 -18.80 -12.20 41.27
C THR A 443 -19.98 -11.53 42.00
N SER A 444 -20.70 -10.62 41.33
CA SER A 444 -21.80 -9.85 41.90
C SER A 444 -23.09 -10.67 41.97
N PRO A 445 -23.88 -10.54 43.06
CA PRO A 445 -25.26 -11.05 43.09
C PRO A 445 -26.20 -10.27 42.15
N ASP A 446 -25.80 -9.08 41.70
CA ASP A 446 -26.50 -8.26 40.70
C ASP A 446 -25.56 -7.98 39.50
N PRO A 447 -25.46 -8.90 38.53
CA PRO A 447 -24.59 -8.74 37.36
C PRO A 447 -25.15 -7.74 36.33
N ALA A 448 -26.41 -7.33 36.45
CA ALA A 448 -27.06 -6.47 35.46
C ALA A 448 -26.51 -5.04 35.51
N ASP A 449 -26.33 -4.47 36.70
CA ASP A 449 -25.77 -3.12 36.87
C ASP A 449 -24.33 -3.01 36.33
N PHE A 450 -23.49 -4.03 36.55
CA PHE A 450 -22.14 -4.08 35.99
C PHE A 450 -22.15 -4.27 34.47
N SER A 451 -23.06 -5.07 33.93
CA SER A 451 -23.22 -5.23 32.48
C SER A 451 -23.64 -3.91 31.81
N TYR A 452 -24.52 -3.13 32.46
CA TYR A 452 -24.87 -1.78 32.02
C TYR A 452 -23.65 -0.86 32.02
N LYS A 453 -22.84 -0.88 33.08
CA LYS A 453 -21.61 -0.08 33.19
C LYS A 453 -20.59 -0.43 32.10
N ILE A 454 -20.41 -1.71 31.79
CA ILE A 454 -19.55 -2.17 30.67
C ILE A 454 -20.05 -1.57 29.35
N ALA A 455 -21.34 -1.71 29.05
CA ALA A 455 -21.94 -1.16 27.85
C ALA A 455 -21.80 0.38 27.78
N ALA A 456 -21.93 1.07 28.92
CA ALA A 456 -21.74 2.51 29.02
C ALA A 456 -20.28 2.93 28.74
N VAL A 457 -19.29 2.18 29.23
CA VAL A 457 -17.87 2.42 28.91
C VAL A 457 -17.65 2.31 27.41
N LEU A 458 -18.14 1.25 26.76
CA LEU A 458 -18.03 1.09 25.30
C LEU A 458 -18.74 2.18 24.50
N TYR A 459 -19.91 2.64 24.98
CA TYR A 459 -20.68 3.71 24.35
C TYR A 459 -20.01 5.10 24.45
N HIS A 460 -19.38 5.39 25.59
CA HIS A 460 -18.75 6.68 25.86
C HIS A 460 -17.27 6.73 25.50
N ASN A 461 -16.62 5.58 25.37
CA ASN A 461 -15.21 5.45 25.06
C ASN A 461 -15.00 4.58 23.80
N PRO A 462 -15.17 5.16 22.60
CA PRO A 462 -14.98 4.42 21.36
C PRO A 462 -13.53 3.92 21.16
N THR A 463 -12.54 4.54 21.81
CA THR A 463 -11.13 4.10 21.72
C THR A 463 -10.86 2.81 22.50
N ALA A 464 -11.79 2.36 23.35
CA ALA A 464 -11.68 1.07 24.05
C ALA A 464 -11.56 -0.12 23.09
N LEU A 465 -12.22 -0.06 21.93
CA LEU A 465 -12.18 -1.12 20.91
C LEU A 465 -11.58 -0.66 19.58
N PHE A 466 -11.43 0.64 19.36
CA PHE A 466 -10.80 1.15 18.14
C PHE A 466 -9.28 0.94 18.19
N PRO A 467 -8.67 0.29 17.19
CA PRO A 467 -7.22 0.25 17.10
C PRO A 467 -6.65 1.67 17.00
N THR A 468 -5.61 1.98 17.75
CA THR A 468 -4.97 3.31 17.71
C THR A 468 -4.31 3.61 16.37
N TYR A 469 -3.98 2.58 15.58
CA TYR A 469 -3.55 2.70 14.17
C TYR A 469 -4.71 2.81 13.16
N GLY A 470 -5.97 2.75 13.60
CA GLY A 470 -7.17 2.61 12.76
C GLY A 470 -7.46 3.79 11.81
N TRP A 471 -6.67 4.86 11.83
CA TRP A 471 -6.71 5.90 10.81
C TRP A 471 -6.06 5.46 9.50
N TYR A 472 -5.14 4.50 9.52
CA TYR A 472 -4.56 3.92 8.31
C TYR A 472 -5.59 3.19 7.45
N THR A 473 -6.58 2.58 8.11
CA THR A 473 -7.68 1.87 7.44
C THR A 473 -8.80 2.80 6.98
N ARG A 474 -8.80 4.08 7.38
CA ARG A 474 -9.80 5.08 6.94
C ARG A 474 -9.57 5.55 5.52
N SER A 475 -8.32 5.63 5.08
CA SER A 475 -7.98 6.21 3.78
C SER A 475 -8.00 5.20 2.63
N TRP A 476 -7.97 3.89 2.92
CA TRP A 476 -7.83 2.85 1.88
C TRP A 476 -8.52 1.55 2.31
N SER A 477 -9.63 1.21 1.64
CA SER A 477 -10.47 0.04 1.90
C SER A 477 -9.73 -1.31 1.72
N GLY A 478 -9.77 -2.17 2.73
CA GLY A 478 -9.25 -3.55 2.67
C GLY A 478 -9.34 -4.37 3.98
N VAL A 479 -9.17 -3.77 5.16
CA VAL A 479 -9.29 -4.49 6.45
C VAL A 479 -10.77 -4.78 6.77
N PRO A 480 -11.20 -5.87 7.44
CA PRO A 480 -12.62 -6.15 7.77
C PRO A 480 -13.35 -5.05 8.53
N TRP A 481 -12.61 -4.13 9.16
CA TRP A 481 -13.15 -2.90 9.73
C TRP A 481 -13.61 -1.88 8.68
N SER A 482 -13.15 -2.01 7.43
CA SER A 482 -13.44 -1.19 6.25
C SER A 482 -14.51 -1.79 5.33
N ALA A 483 -15.30 -2.78 5.75
CA ALA A 483 -16.51 -3.20 5.02
C ALA A 483 -17.64 -2.12 5.07
N VAL A 484 -17.23 -0.90 5.39
CA VAL A 484 -18.01 0.22 5.88
C VAL A 484 -17.34 1.42 5.18
N ASN A 485 -17.65 1.59 3.90
CA ASN A 485 -17.13 2.65 3.04
C ASN A 485 -17.77 3.98 3.44
N ASP A 486 -17.23 4.67 4.45
CA ASP A 486 -17.15 6.15 4.48
C ASP A 486 -16.45 6.65 5.74
N ASP A 487 -15.91 7.86 5.61
CA ASP A 487 -15.03 8.56 6.53
C ASP A 487 -15.44 8.55 8.01
N ASP A 488 -14.42 8.51 8.84
CA ASP A 488 -14.37 8.89 10.26
C ASP A 488 -14.85 7.96 11.38
N TRP A 489 -15.58 6.88 11.13
CA TRP A 489 -16.31 6.22 12.22
C TRP A 489 -16.18 4.69 12.40
N CYS A 490 -15.44 3.97 11.56
CA CYS A 490 -15.60 2.50 11.47
C CYS A 490 -15.44 1.70 12.77
N GLY A 491 -14.43 1.95 13.63
CA GLY A 491 -14.35 1.21 14.91
C GLY A 491 -14.93 1.93 16.12
N GLY A 492 -15.21 3.24 16.02
CA GLY A 492 -16.17 3.87 16.93
C GLY A 492 -17.56 3.25 16.76
N ALA A 493 -17.95 2.96 15.52
CA ALA A 493 -19.18 2.23 15.20
C ALA A 493 -19.14 0.79 15.73
N PHE A 494 -18.02 0.08 15.69
CA PHE A 494 -17.95 -1.24 16.32
C PHE A 494 -18.16 -1.19 17.84
N ALA A 495 -17.51 -0.26 18.54
CA ALA A 495 -17.71 -0.08 19.98
C ALA A 495 -19.16 0.29 20.31
N MET A 496 -19.77 1.16 19.50
CA MET A 496 -21.17 1.56 19.64
C MET A 496 -22.14 0.43 19.32
N LEU A 497 -21.86 -0.40 18.32
CA LEU A 497 -22.66 -1.59 17.99
C LEU A 497 -22.61 -2.59 19.14
N ARG A 498 -21.42 -2.87 19.67
CA ARG A 498 -21.27 -3.75 20.81
C ARG A 498 -22.00 -3.21 22.04
N ALA A 499 -21.89 -1.91 22.30
CA ALA A 499 -22.64 -1.26 23.37
C ALA A 499 -24.17 -1.37 23.16
N ALA A 500 -24.66 -1.13 21.95
CA ALA A 500 -26.08 -1.26 21.61
C ALA A 500 -26.58 -2.69 21.87
N GLU A 501 -25.87 -3.71 21.39
CA GLU A 501 -26.20 -5.11 21.62
C GLU A 501 -26.23 -5.46 23.11
N MET A 502 -25.25 -5.00 23.88
CA MET A 502 -25.21 -5.25 25.32
C MET A 502 -26.35 -4.58 26.07
N PHE A 503 -26.73 -3.34 25.70
CA PHE A 503 -27.89 -2.67 26.28
C PHE A 503 -29.21 -3.38 25.94
N GLU A 504 -29.36 -3.85 24.70
CA GLU A 504 -30.53 -4.63 24.28
C GLU A 504 -30.61 -5.97 25.03
N GLU A 505 -29.50 -6.71 25.08
CA GLU A 505 -29.40 -7.97 25.81
C GLU A 505 -29.73 -7.77 27.29
N LEU A 506 -29.26 -6.68 27.91
CA LEU A 506 -29.55 -6.37 29.30
C LEU A 506 -31.06 -6.23 29.55
N ALA A 507 -31.75 -5.48 28.70
CA ALA A 507 -33.19 -5.25 28.82
C ALA A 507 -34.01 -6.53 28.60
N ASP A 508 -33.52 -7.45 27.76
CA ASP A 508 -34.18 -8.73 27.46
C ASP A 508 -33.91 -9.80 28.52
N ARG A 509 -32.66 -9.90 28.97
CA ARG A 509 -32.19 -10.95 29.89
C ARG A 509 -32.54 -10.64 31.35
N TYR A 510 -32.61 -9.36 31.71
CA TYR A 510 -32.90 -8.89 33.06
C TYR A 510 -34.11 -7.96 33.09
N PRO A 511 -35.34 -8.43 32.79
CA PRO A 511 -36.53 -7.58 32.72
C PRO A 511 -36.89 -6.94 34.08
N GLY A 512 -36.41 -7.50 35.19
CA GLY A 512 -36.57 -6.94 36.54
C GLY A 512 -35.44 -6.01 36.99
N TYR A 513 -34.44 -5.76 36.14
CA TYR A 513 -33.37 -4.81 36.45
C TYR A 513 -33.93 -3.38 36.52
N ALA A 514 -33.68 -2.68 37.62
CA ALA A 514 -34.23 -1.35 37.86
C ALA A 514 -33.81 -0.32 36.79
N GLY A 515 -32.62 -0.46 36.20
CA GLY A 515 -32.13 0.40 35.11
C GLY A 515 -32.50 -0.07 33.69
N SER A 516 -33.51 -0.92 33.53
CA SER A 516 -33.94 -1.45 32.22
C SER A 516 -34.42 -0.34 31.27
N ASP A 517 -35.04 0.71 31.81
CA ASP A 517 -35.41 1.93 31.09
C ASP A 517 -34.17 2.65 30.50
N LYS A 518 -33.14 2.86 31.33
CA LYS A 518 -31.87 3.45 30.92
C LYS A 518 -31.19 2.60 29.85
N ALA A 519 -31.25 1.28 29.98
CA ALA A 519 -30.68 0.35 29.00
C ALA A 519 -31.37 0.46 27.64
N LEU A 520 -32.71 0.39 27.59
CA LEU A 520 -33.49 0.55 26.36
C LEU A 520 -33.24 1.91 25.71
N PHE A 521 -33.24 2.98 26.51
CA PHE A 521 -32.95 4.33 26.00
C PHE A 521 -31.52 4.43 25.44
N SER A 522 -30.53 3.89 26.16
CA SER A 522 -29.12 3.91 25.73
C SER A 522 -28.89 3.06 24.48
N ALA A 523 -29.58 1.92 24.35
CA ALA A 523 -29.57 1.09 23.15
C ALA A 523 -30.09 1.87 21.93
N GLY A 524 -31.23 2.55 22.08
CA GLY A 524 -31.78 3.41 21.03
C GLY A 524 -30.81 4.53 20.64
N MET A 525 -30.19 5.18 21.62
CA MET A 525 -29.19 6.23 21.38
C MET A 525 -27.92 5.71 20.70
N ALA A 526 -27.46 4.51 21.02
CA ALA A 526 -26.33 3.86 20.36
C ALA A 526 -26.64 3.55 18.90
N ARG A 527 -27.81 2.98 18.60
CA ARG A 527 -28.29 2.74 17.23
C ARG A 527 -28.37 4.03 16.41
N ILE A 528 -28.89 5.12 16.99
CA ILE A 528 -28.92 6.42 16.32
C ILE A 528 -27.52 6.97 16.04
N LYS A 529 -26.55 6.77 16.94
CA LYS A 529 -25.16 7.16 16.68
C LYS A 529 -24.56 6.35 15.52
N LEU A 530 -24.88 5.05 15.41
CA LEU A 530 -24.46 4.21 14.28
C LEU A 530 -25.02 4.71 12.95
N VAL A 531 -26.30 5.08 12.91
CA VAL A 531 -26.93 5.71 11.73
C VAL A 531 -26.20 6.99 11.35
N ARG A 532 -25.91 7.87 12.32
CA ARG A 532 -25.22 9.14 12.08
C ARG A 532 -23.76 8.98 11.67
N ALA A 533 -23.15 7.85 11.98
CA ALA A 533 -21.76 7.58 11.66
C ALA A 533 -21.47 7.46 10.15
N ARG A 534 -22.49 7.59 9.26
CA ARG A 534 -22.44 7.53 7.76
C ARG A 534 -21.89 6.24 7.15
N ALA A 535 -21.16 5.46 7.92
CA ALA A 535 -20.41 4.32 7.47
C ALA A 535 -21.29 3.03 7.44
N TYR A 536 -22.40 2.97 8.21
CA TYR A 536 -23.19 1.74 8.35
C TYR A 536 -24.22 1.55 7.21
N VAL A 537 -24.06 0.46 6.45
CA VAL A 537 -24.80 0.09 5.22
C VAL A 537 -26.31 -0.19 5.43
N ASN A 538 -26.83 -0.06 6.66
CA ASN A 538 -28.22 -0.38 7.03
C ASN A 538 -28.93 0.77 7.79
N ASP A 539 -28.84 2.00 7.30
CA ASP A 539 -29.46 3.19 7.91
C ASP A 539 -30.92 2.94 8.34
N ASP A 540 -31.71 2.31 7.47
CA ASP A 540 -33.13 2.07 7.73
C ASP A 540 -33.37 1.07 8.87
N ARG A 541 -32.57 0.00 8.94
CA ARG A 541 -32.74 -1.06 9.94
C ARG A 541 -32.35 -0.59 11.34
N ASP A 542 -31.22 0.11 11.46
CA ASP A 542 -30.78 0.62 12.76
C ASP A 542 -31.66 1.79 13.24
N THR A 543 -32.17 2.62 12.32
CA THR A 543 -33.19 3.63 12.63
C THR A 543 -34.49 2.98 13.12
N GLU A 544 -35.01 1.97 12.41
CA GLU A 544 -36.22 1.24 12.84
C GLU A 544 -36.01 0.58 14.20
N ARG A 545 -34.85 -0.08 14.39
CA ARG A 545 -34.51 -0.71 15.65
C ARG A 545 -34.43 0.31 16.78
N ALA A 546 -33.82 1.47 16.56
CA ALA A 546 -33.79 2.56 17.53
C ALA A 546 -35.21 3.03 17.92
N ILE A 547 -36.09 3.23 16.93
CA ILE A 547 -37.49 3.61 17.16
C ILE A 547 -38.19 2.56 18.03
N VAL A 548 -38.06 1.29 17.69
CA VAL A 548 -38.66 0.18 18.47
C VAL A 548 -38.15 0.17 19.91
N LEU A 549 -36.85 0.41 20.12
CA LEU A 549 -36.26 0.47 21.47
C LEU A 549 -36.78 1.66 22.28
N PHE A 550 -36.90 2.84 21.67
CA PHE A 550 -37.49 4.01 22.33
C PHE A 550 -38.97 3.81 22.66
N GLU A 551 -39.76 3.24 21.75
CA GLU A 551 -41.18 2.95 22.00
C GLU A 551 -41.35 1.91 23.10
N ARG A 552 -40.48 0.89 23.12
CA ARG A 552 -40.44 -0.10 24.17
C ARG A 552 -40.09 0.53 25.52
N CYS A 553 -39.11 1.42 25.57
CA CYS A 553 -38.77 2.17 26.79
C CYS A 553 -39.99 2.95 27.32
N ALA A 554 -40.68 3.71 26.47
CA ALA A 554 -41.83 4.52 26.87
C ALA A 554 -43.04 3.66 27.32
N ARG A 555 -43.26 2.52 26.65
CA ARG A 555 -44.39 1.62 26.93
C ARG A 555 -44.17 0.75 28.16
N ASP A 556 -42.99 0.13 28.26
CA ASP A 556 -42.69 -0.85 29.30
C ASP A 556 -42.34 -0.14 30.63
N HIS A 557 -41.84 1.11 30.57
CA HIS A 557 -41.44 1.92 31.74
C HIS A 557 -42.12 3.30 31.79
N PRO A 558 -43.46 3.40 31.83
CA PRO A 558 -44.18 4.67 31.72
C PRO A 558 -43.99 5.61 32.92
N GLN A 559 -43.41 5.11 34.03
CA GLN A 559 -43.12 5.90 35.23
C GLN A 559 -41.67 6.42 35.25
N SER A 560 -40.83 6.02 34.29
CA SER A 560 -39.46 6.50 34.17
C SER A 560 -39.43 7.96 33.75
N ASN A 561 -38.45 8.72 34.24
CA ASN A 561 -38.16 10.08 33.74
C ASN A 561 -37.68 10.10 32.28
N LEU A 562 -37.29 8.94 31.73
CA LEU A 562 -36.89 8.79 30.33
C LEU A 562 -38.08 8.45 29.40
N ALA A 563 -39.27 8.14 29.93
CA ALA A 563 -40.40 7.68 29.13
C ALA A 563 -40.84 8.73 28.10
N ASP A 564 -40.97 10.00 28.53
CA ASP A 564 -41.33 11.11 27.66
C ASP A 564 -40.24 11.39 26.62
N ASP A 565 -38.97 11.37 27.03
CA ASP A 565 -37.83 11.55 26.12
C ASP A 565 -37.75 10.45 25.08
N ALA A 566 -38.00 9.20 25.48
CA ALA A 566 -38.05 8.05 24.56
C ALA A 566 -39.22 8.20 23.57
N ALA A 567 -40.42 8.55 24.04
CA ALA A 567 -41.57 8.79 23.17
C ALA A 567 -41.31 9.95 22.20
N ASN A 568 -40.64 11.01 22.65
CA ASN A 568 -40.23 12.14 21.81
C ASN A 568 -39.19 11.73 20.78
N ALA A 569 -38.17 10.95 21.16
CA ALA A 569 -37.16 10.42 20.25
C ALA A 569 -37.79 9.53 19.18
N ALA A 570 -38.65 8.58 19.55
CA ALA A 570 -39.37 7.72 18.61
C ALA A 570 -40.20 8.54 17.61
N ARG A 571 -40.98 9.53 18.09
CA ARG A 571 -41.76 10.43 17.22
C ARG A 571 -40.89 11.30 16.32
N TYR A 572 -39.75 11.77 16.81
CA TYR A 572 -38.80 12.54 16.02
C TYR A 572 -38.25 11.68 14.87
N TRP A 573 -37.70 10.50 15.17
CA TRP A 573 -37.09 9.63 14.17
C TRP A 573 -38.10 9.08 13.16
N ARG A 574 -39.35 8.80 13.57
CA ARG A 574 -40.45 8.49 12.63
C ARG A 574 -40.76 9.63 11.66
N ARG A 575 -40.74 10.89 12.14
CA ARG A 575 -41.02 12.07 11.30
C ARG A 575 -39.88 12.39 10.34
N CYS A 576 -38.64 12.17 10.77
CA CYS A 576 -37.47 12.39 9.94
C CYS A 576 -37.42 11.46 8.72
N GLY A 577 -38.19 10.37 8.68
CA GLY A 577 -38.23 9.43 7.57
C GLY A 577 -36.93 8.63 7.43
N TYR A 578 -37.04 7.44 6.85
CA TYR A 578 -35.91 6.63 6.41
C TYR A 578 -35.25 7.37 5.22
N GLY A 579 -34.15 8.10 5.48
CA GLY A 579 -33.34 8.78 4.44
C GLY A 579 -33.40 10.32 4.33
N GLN A 580 -34.17 11.06 5.13
CA GLN A 580 -34.23 12.54 5.03
C GLN A 580 -33.31 13.31 6.00
N VAL A 581 -32.47 12.61 6.78
CA VAL A 581 -31.60 13.24 7.80
C VAL A 581 -30.31 13.85 7.19
N VAL A 582 -30.09 13.72 5.89
CA VAL A 582 -28.75 13.95 5.30
C VAL A 582 -28.44 15.40 4.87
N GLU A 583 -29.41 16.30 4.68
CA GLU A 583 -29.11 17.59 4.00
C GLU A 583 -29.14 18.88 4.84
N ASN A 584 -29.49 18.86 6.13
CA ASN A 584 -29.50 20.10 6.94
C ASN A 584 -28.49 20.06 8.09
N LYS A 585 -27.21 20.23 7.74
CA LYS A 585 -26.20 20.86 8.60
C LYS A 585 -25.18 21.63 7.78
#